data_AF-A0A433N1N7-F1
#
_entry.id   AF-A0A433N1N7-F1
#
_cell.length_a   1.000
_cell.length_b   1.000
_cell.length_c   1.000
_cell.angle_alpha   90.00
_cell.angle_beta   90.00
_cell.angle_gamma   90.00
#
_symmetry.space_group_name_H-M   'P 1'
#
loop_
_entity.id
_entity.type
_entity.pdbx_description
1 polymer ?
#
loop_
_entity_poly.entity_id
_entity_poly.type
_entity_poly.pdbx_seq_one_letter_code
_entity_poly.pdbx_strand_id
1 'polypeptide(L)'
;MTRQELETMFGFKELKQTRYFQEVAQEAREQGRQEGRQEGRQEGRQEGRQEGRQEGKLEAIPRLLALGLTVEQIAEALGLSVEQVQQKAGEQTST
;
A
#
# COMPACT_ATOMS: atom_id res chain seq x y z
N MET A 1 9.26 24.69 -32.11
CA MET A 1 7.81 24.88 -32.29
C MET A 1 7.14 24.55 -30.96
N THR A 2 6.45 25.51 -30.35
CA THR A 2 5.86 25.40 -29.01
C THR A 2 4.41 24.93 -29.06
N ARG A 3 3.84 24.50 -27.92
CA ARG A 3 2.42 24.12 -27.82
C ARG A 3 1.49 25.26 -28.26
N GLN A 4 1.80 26.50 -27.86
CA GLN A 4 1.03 27.68 -28.25
C GLN A 4 1.12 27.97 -29.75
N GLU A 5 2.31 27.82 -30.35
CA GLU A 5 2.51 27.96 -31.80
C GLU A 5 1.75 26.88 -32.60
N LEU A 6 1.68 25.65 -32.08
CA LEU A 6 0.90 24.57 -32.69
C LEU A 6 -0.61 24.84 -32.60
N GLU A 7 -1.11 25.28 -31.44
CA GLU A 7 -2.54 25.58 -31.21
C GLU A 7 -3.05 26.78 -32.02
N THR A 8 -2.15 27.70 -32.43
CA THR A 8 -2.48 28.82 -33.32
C THR A 8 -2.41 28.44 -34.80
N MET A 9 -1.55 27.50 -35.20
CA MET A 9 -1.43 27.04 -36.60
C MET A 9 -2.44 25.94 -36.96
N PHE A 10 -2.79 25.08 -36.00
CA PHE A 10 -3.78 24.02 -36.16
C PHE A 10 -4.76 24.13 -34.99
N GLY A 11 -6.06 24.14 -35.27
CA GLY A 11 -7.05 24.15 -34.20
C GLY A 11 -6.84 22.94 -33.29
N PHE A 12 -7.05 23.09 -31.98
CA PHE A 12 -6.84 22.01 -30.99
C PHE A 12 -7.54 20.69 -31.37
N LYS A 13 -8.68 20.79 -32.06
CA LYS A 13 -9.42 19.63 -32.58
C LYS A 13 -8.68 18.91 -33.71
N GLU A 14 -8.03 19.64 -34.61
CA GLU A 14 -7.23 19.09 -35.71
C GLU A 14 -5.93 18.48 -35.20
N LEU A 15 -5.27 19.13 -34.23
CA LEU A 15 -4.07 18.59 -33.57
C LEU A 15 -4.33 17.20 -32.96
N LYS A 16 -5.47 17.00 -32.29
CA LYS A 16 -5.85 15.70 -31.73
C LYS A 16 -6.07 14.60 -32.77
N GLN A 17 -6.37 14.96 -34.01
CA GLN A 17 -6.51 14.01 -35.12
C GLN A 17 -5.17 13.67 -35.76
N THR A 18 -4.10 14.44 -35.48
CA THR A 18 -2.78 14.10 -36.00
C THR A 18 -2.30 12.79 -35.40
N ARG A 19 -1.65 11.98 -36.24
CA ARG A 19 -1.05 10.71 -35.83
C ARG A 19 -0.05 10.91 -34.68
N TYR A 20 0.75 11.97 -34.74
CA TYR A 20 1.70 12.33 -33.69
C TYR A 20 1.01 12.55 -32.34
N PHE A 21 -0.09 13.29 -32.30
CA PHE A 21 -0.81 13.51 -31.03
C PHE A 21 -1.42 12.20 -30.49
N GLN A 22 -1.91 11.32 -31.36
CA GLN A 22 -2.45 10.02 -30.95
C GLN A 22 -1.35 9.12 -30.36
N GLU A 23 -0.17 9.09 -30.98
CA GLU A 23 1.01 8.35 -30.50
C GLU A 23 1.45 8.87 -29.12
N VAL A 24 1.63 10.18 -28.96
CA VAL A 24 1.98 10.80 -27.67
C VAL A 24 0.91 10.53 -26.60
N ALA A 25 -0.37 10.62 -26.95
CA ALA A 25 -1.46 10.33 -26.01
C ALA A 25 -1.53 8.85 -25.63
N GLN A 26 -1.11 7.94 -26.52
CA GLN A 26 -1.01 6.52 -26.22
C GLN A 26 0.18 6.24 -25.28
N GLU A 27 1.36 6.80 -25.59
CA GLU A 27 2.56 6.67 -24.77
C GLU A 27 2.31 7.21 -23.35
N ALA A 28 1.72 8.40 -23.22
CA ALA A 28 1.38 8.97 -21.92
C ALA A 28 0.41 8.08 -21.11
N ARG A 29 -0.57 7.45 -21.78
CA ARG A 29 -1.47 6.48 -21.12
C ARG A 29 -0.76 5.19 -20.74
N GLU A 30 0.23 4.75 -21.50
CA GLU A 30 1.03 3.57 -21.18
C GLU A 30 1.95 3.85 -19.99
N GLN A 31 2.64 4.99 -20.00
CA GLN A 31 3.47 5.46 -18.88
C GLN A 31 2.65 5.60 -17.61
N GLY A 32 1.53 6.32 -17.64
CA GLY A 32 0.67 6.47 -16.46
C GLY A 32 0.12 5.14 -15.94
N ARG A 33 -0.18 4.17 -16.83
CA ARG A 33 -0.57 2.81 -16.42
C ARG A 33 0.59 2.03 -15.81
N GLN A 34 1.82 2.23 -16.28
CA GLN A 34 3.00 1.56 -15.73
C GLN A 34 3.38 2.14 -14.37
N GLU A 35 3.37 3.46 -14.24
CA GLU A 35 3.62 4.18 -12.99
C GLU A 35 2.60 3.79 -11.92
N GLY A 36 1.30 3.89 -12.22
CA GLY A 36 0.25 3.52 -11.26
C GLY A 36 0.30 2.05 -10.82
N ARG A 37 0.73 1.12 -11.70
CA ARG A 37 0.96 -0.28 -11.30
C ARG A 37 2.17 -0.44 -10.40
N GLN A 38 3.24 0.32 -10.65
CA GLN A 38 4.45 0.26 -9.84
C GLN A 38 4.21 0.84 -8.45
N GLU A 39 3.55 1.99 -8.37
CA GLU A 39 3.15 2.64 -7.11
C GLU A 39 2.22 1.72 -6.31
N GLY A 40 1.12 1.26 -6.90
CA GLY A 40 0.18 0.38 -6.20
C GLY A 40 0.81 -0.94 -5.72
N ARG A 41 1.78 -1.49 -6.46
CA ARG A 41 2.54 -2.67 -5.99
C ARG A 41 3.46 -2.34 -4.81
N GLN A 42 4.09 -1.17 -4.82
CA GLN A 42 4.98 -0.74 -3.74
C GLN A 42 4.19 -0.44 -2.46
N GLU A 43 3.09 0.29 -2.57
CA GLU A 43 2.19 0.60 -1.46
C GLU A 43 1.60 -0.68 -0.86
N GLY A 44 0.96 -1.52 -1.68
CA GLY A 44 0.37 -2.77 -1.19
C GLY A 44 1.39 -3.72 -0.55
N ARG A 45 2.65 -3.72 -1.03
CA ARG A 45 3.72 -4.50 -0.39
C ARG A 45 4.16 -3.91 0.95
N GLN A 46 4.16 -2.59 1.09
CA GLN A 46 4.51 -1.92 2.35
C GLN A 46 3.42 -2.09 3.39
N GLU A 47 2.15 -1.91 3.00
CA GLU A 47 0.98 -2.13 3.86
C GLU A 47 0.91 -3.58 4.32
N GLY A 48 0.93 -4.54 3.39
CA GLY A 48 0.87 -5.96 3.74
C GLY A 48 2.03 -6.43 4.63
N ARG A 49 3.23 -5.83 4.51
CA ARG A 49 4.35 -6.11 5.43
C ARG A 49 4.15 -5.49 6.82
N GLN A 50 3.46 -4.37 6.92
CA GLN A 50 3.16 -3.75 8.22
C GLN A 50 2.05 -4.53 8.92
N GLU A 51 0.96 -4.81 8.22
CA GLU A 51 -0.16 -5.62 8.71
C GLU A 51 0.30 -7.01 9.12
N GLY A 52 1.00 -7.74 8.24
CA GLY A 52 1.49 -9.08 8.56
C GLY A 52 2.49 -9.12 9.74
N ARG A 53 3.28 -8.06 9.95
CA ARG A 53 4.12 -7.94 11.15
C ARG A 53 3.29 -7.73 12.41
N GLN A 54 2.24 -6.91 12.34
CA GLN A 54 1.37 -6.66 13.48
C GLN A 54 0.53 -7.90 13.82
N GLU A 55 -0.07 -8.54 12.82
CA GLU A 55 -0.82 -9.78 12.96
C GLU A 55 0.06 -10.90 13.53
N GLY A 56 1.26 -11.09 12.97
CA GLY A 56 2.19 -12.12 13.46
C GLY A 56 2.62 -11.91 14.92
N LYS A 57 2.75 -10.66 15.38
CA LYS A 57 2.96 -10.38 16.82
C LYS A 57 1.75 -10.83 17.63
N LEU A 58 0.54 -10.45 17.22
CA LEU A 58 -0.69 -10.81 17.94
C LEU A 58 -0.93 -12.32 17.98
N GLU A 59 -0.65 -13.03 16.88
CA GLU A 59 -0.76 -14.49 16.79
C GLU A 59 0.27 -15.23 17.66
N ALA A 60 1.40 -14.61 17.99
CA ALA A 60 2.40 -15.21 18.87
C ALA A 60 1.96 -15.22 20.35
N ILE A 61 1.08 -14.29 20.75
CA ILE A 61 0.67 -14.09 22.16
C ILE A 61 0.20 -15.38 22.83
N PRO A 62 -0.75 -16.17 22.28
CA PRO A 62 -1.24 -17.39 22.91
C PRO A 62 -0.15 -18.40 23.21
N ARG A 63 0.78 -18.57 22.27
CA ARG A 63 1.89 -19.50 22.42
C ARG A 63 2.84 -19.04 23.51
N LEU A 64 3.11 -17.73 23.61
CA LEU A 64 3.97 -17.17 24.64
C LEU A 64 3.34 -17.28 26.04
N LEU A 65 2.02 -17.06 26.14
CA LEU A 65 1.27 -17.30 27.38
C LEU A 65 1.34 -18.78 27.79
N ALA A 66 1.17 -19.70 26.85
CA ALA A 66 1.29 -21.14 27.11
C ALA A 66 2.70 -21.57 27.56
N LEU A 67 3.73 -20.80 27.19
CA LEU A 67 5.11 -20.97 27.68
C LEU A 67 5.34 -20.34 29.06
N GLY A 68 4.34 -19.72 29.67
CA GLY A 68 4.39 -19.16 31.02
C GLY A 68 4.91 -17.73 31.11
N LEU A 69 5.04 -17.01 29.99
CA LEU A 69 5.41 -15.59 30.02
C LEU A 69 4.25 -14.75 30.54
N THR A 70 4.56 -13.68 31.27
CA THR A 70 3.54 -12.71 31.72
C THR A 70 3.12 -11.78 30.60
N VAL A 71 1.95 -11.15 30.76
CA VAL A 71 1.42 -10.16 29.81
C VAL A 71 2.42 -9.03 29.58
N GLU A 72 3.07 -8.55 30.64
CA GLU A 72 4.05 -7.47 30.60
C GLU A 72 5.30 -7.87 29.82
N GLN A 73 5.80 -9.10 30.04
CA GLN A 73 6.96 -9.64 29.32
C GLN A 73 6.66 -9.82 27.83
N ILE A 74 5.45 -10.24 27.49
CA ILE A 74 5.01 -10.41 26.09
C ILE A 74 4.87 -9.04 25.41
N ALA A 75 4.26 -8.06 26.09
CA ALA A 75 4.12 -6.71 25.60
C ALA A 75 5.50 -6.09 25.29
N GLU A 76 6.46 -6.23 26.21
CA GLU A 76 7.84 -5.80 26.00
C GLU A 76 8.52 -6.54 24.84
N ALA A 77 8.47 -7.87 24.82
CA ALA A 77 9.17 -8.69 23.82
C ALA A 77 8.65 -8.47 22.39
N LEU A 78 7.35 -8.21 22.23
CA LEU A 78 6.72 -7.98 20.94
C LEU A 78 6.61 -6.49 20.58
N GLY A 79 6.97 -5.59 21.49
CA GLY A 79 6.75 -4.15 21.34
C GLY A 79 5.27 -3.83 21.09
N LEU A 80 4.40 -4.41 21.91
CA LEU A 80 2.96 -4.18 21.95
C LEU A 80 2.59 -3.46 23.25
N SER A 81 1.39 -2.88 23.31
CA SER A 81 0.85 -2.38 24.58
C SER A 81 0.31 -3.55 25.42
N VAL A 82 0.30 -3.37 26.74
CA VAL A 82 -0.27 -4.36 27.67
C VAL A 82 -1.74 -4.60 27.35
N GLU A 83 -2.49 -3.55 26.99
CA GLU A 83 -3.90 -3.63 26.62
C GLU A 83 -4.11 -4.50 25.37
N GLN A 84 -3.25 -4.37 24.35
CA GLN A 84 -3.31 -5.21 23.15
C GLN A 84 -3.10 -6.68 23.47
N VAL A 85 -2.16 -6.97 24.38
CA VAL A 85 -1.88 -8.35 24.81
C VAL A 85 -3.04 -8.92 25.63
N GLN A 86 -3.61 -8.12 26.55
CA GLN A 86 -4.77 -8.52 27.35
C GLN A 86 -6.00 -8.77 26.50
N GLN A 87 -6.28 -7.89 25.55
CA GLN A 87 -7.40 -8.06 24.63
C GLN A 87 -7.27 -9.38 23.88
N LYS A 88 -6.10 -9.66 23.30
CA LYS A 88 -5.88 -10.89 22.54
C LYS A 88 -5.96 -12.15 23.40
N ALA A 89 -5.49 -12.08 24.64
CA ALA A 89 -5.62 -13.16 25.61
C ALA A 89 -7.09 -13.41 26.00
N GLY A 90 -7.88 -12.35 26.19
CA GLY A 90 -9.30 -12.42 26.55
C GLY A 90 -10.20 -12.96 25.43
N GLU A 91 -9.89 -12.65 24.18
CA GLU A 91 -10.61 -13.16 22.99
C GLU A 91 -10.62 -14.70 22.91
N GLN A 92 -9.57 -15.37 23.40
CA GLN A 92 -9.47 -16.82 23.36
C GLN A 92 -10.23 -17.54 24.48
N THR A 93 -10.48 -16.87 25.60
CA THR A 93 -11.30 -17.42 26.71
C THR A 93 -12.80 -17.37 26.44
N SER A 94 -13.25 -16.69 25.38
CA SER A 94 -14.67 -16.54 25.03
C SER A 94 -15.15 -17.41 23.86
N THR A 95 -14.33 -18.38 23.40
CA THR A 95 -14.72 -19.41 22.43
C THR A 95 -14.62 -20.79 23.08
#